data_AF-A0A174HHG5-F1
#
_entry.id   AF-A0A174HHG5-F1
#
_cell.length_a   1.000
_cell.length_b   1.000
_cell.length_c   1.000
_cell.angle_alpha   90.00
_cell.angle_beta   90.00
_cell.angle_gamma   90.00
#
_symmetry.space_group_name_H-M   'P 1'
#
loop_
_entity.id
_entity.type
_entity.pdbx_description
1 polymer ?
#
loop_
_entity_poly.entity_id
_entity_poly.type
_entity_poly.pdbx_seq_one_letter_code
_entity_poly.pdbx_strand_id
1 'polypeptide(L)' 'MTVDRRVSSIESSFKMESMPFDAECRQRVRNVLTKKVSATDAISELNKKYRVSKKKVEGSRV' A
#
# COMPACT_ATOMS: atom_id res chain seq x y z
N MET A 1 -3.65 6.46 0.17
CA MET A 1 -5.01 5.87 0.10
C MET A 1 -5.05 4.71 1.07
N THR A 2 -5.99 4.66 2.02
CA THR A 2 -6.03 3.58 3.03
C THR A 2 -6.52 2.27 2.41
N VAL A 3 -6.08 1.14 2.97
CA VAL A 3 -6.56 -0.20 2.55
C VAL A 3 -8.08 -0.28 2.65
N ASP A 4 -8.67 0.25 3.72
CA ASP A 4 -10.11 0.30 3.92
C ASP A 4 -10.86 1.01 2.77
N ARG A 5 -10.38 2.18 2.32
CA ARG A 5 -11.00 2.88 1.17
C ARG A 5 -10.96 2.04 -0.10
N ARG A 6 -9.86 1.32 -0.34
CA ARG A 6 -9.72 0.43 -1.51
C ARG A 6 -10.65 -0.78 -1.43
N VAL A 7 -10.78 -1.38 -0.25
CA VAL A 7 -11.73 -2.47 -0.01
C VAL A 7 -13.16 -1.99 -0.27
N SER A 8 -13.54 -0.81 0.21
CA SER A 8 -14.87 -0.24 -0.05
C SER A 8 -15.12 0.06 -1.53
N SER A 9 -14.12 0.55 -2.27
CA SER A 9 -14.27 0.75 -3.72
C SER A 9 -14.52 -0.56 -4.46
N ILE A 10 -13.82 -1.64 -4.07
CA ILE A 10 -14.02 -2.98 -4.66
C ILE A 10 -15.39 -3.53 -4.29
N GLU A 11 -15.80 -3.41 -3.02
CA GLU A 11 -17.13 -3.82 -2.56
C GLU A 11 -18.25 -3.10 -3.35
N SER A 12 -18.09 -1.81 -3.62
CA SER A 12 -19.04 -1.05 -4.44
C SER A 12 -19.14 -1.61 -5.86
N SER A 13 -18.02 -1.99 -6.50
CA SER A 13 -18.06 -2.62 -7.83
C SER A 13 -18.83 -3.94 -7.82
N PHE A 14 -18.65 -4.77 -6.80
CA PHE A 14 -19.40 -6.03 -6.66
C PHE A 14 -20.90 -5.76 -6.48
N LYS A 15 -21.28 -4.76 -5.68
CA LYS A 15 -22.68 -4.34 -5.52
C LYS A 15 -23.29 -3.85 -6.83
N MET A 16 -22.53 -3.10 -7.65
CA MET A 16 -22.99 -2.65 -8.97
C MET A 16 -23.24 -3.82 -9.92
N GLU A 17 -22.50 -4.91 -9.77
CA GLU A 17 -22.65 -6.15 -10.56
C GLU A 17 -23.62 -7.16 -9.91
N SER A 18 -24.35 -6.77 -8.85
CA SER A 18 -25.21 -7.65 -8.04
C SER A 18 -24.51 -8.93 -7.56
N MET A 19 -23.19 -8.86 -7.37
CA MET A 19 -22.39 -9.97 -6.87
C MET A 19 -22.23 -9.93 -5.35
N PRO A 20 -22.25 -11.09 -4.66
CA PRO A 20 -22.04 -11.13 -3.22
C PRO A 20 -20.60 -10.72 -2.87
N PHE A 21 -20.48 -9.88 -1.85
CA PHE A 21 -19.21 -9.49 -1.25
C PHE A 21 -19.26 -9.73 0.26
N ASP A 22 -19.02 -10.98 0.64
CA ASP A 22 -19.11 -11.43 2.03
C ASP A 22 -17.87 -11.08 2.87
N ALA A 23 -17.92 -11.42 4.16
CA ALA A 23 -16.85 -11.15 5.10
C ALA A 23 -15.54 -11.88 4.74
N GLU A 24 -15.61 -13.09 4.17
CA GLU A 24 -14.44 -13.85 3.76
C GLU A 24 -13.74 -13.18 2.58
N CYS A 25 -14.50 -12.79 1.55
CA CYS A 25 -14.01 -12.05 0.39
C CYS A 25 -13.39 -10.72 0.84
N ARG A 26 -14.07 -9.98 1.73
CA ARG A 26 -13.56 -8.74 2.31
C ARG A 26 -12.23 -8.93 3.03
N GLN A 27 -12.11 -9.97 3.84
CA GLN A 27 -10.87 -10.31 4.55
C GLN A 27 -9.75 -10.69 3.57
N ARG A 28 -10.06 -11.43 2.50
CA ARG A 28 -9.10 -11.84 1.47
C ARG A 28 -8.57 -10.63 0.70
N VAL A 29 -9.45 -9.72 0.27
CA VAL A 29 -9.06 -8.46 -0.39
C VAL A 29 -8.19 -7.61 0.55
N ARG A 30 -8.57 -7.47 1.82
CA ARG A 30 -7.75 -6.77 2.82
C ARG A 30 -6.36 -7.38 2.93
N ASN A 31 -6.26 -8.70 3.06
CA ASN A 31 -4.98 -9.40 3.19
C ASN A 31 -4.08 -9.19 1.95
N VAL A 32 -4.64 -9.23 0.74
CA VAL A 32 -3.89 -8.98 -0.50
C VAL A 32 -3.39 -7.54 -0.55
N LEU A 33 -4.23 -6.57 -0.20
CA LEU A 33 -3.88 -5.15 -0.20
C LEU A 33 -2.86 -4.79 0.88
N THR A 34 -2.94 -5.41 2.06
CA THR A 34 -1.99 -5.20 3.17
C THR A 34 -0.64 -5.87 2.91
N LYS A 35 -0.62 -7.05 2.30
CA LYS A 35 0.65 -7.74 1.94
C LYS A 35 1.40 -7.08 0.80
N LYS A 36 0.76 -6.19 0.04
CA LYS A 36 1.41 -5.42 -1.01
C LYS A 36 2.28 -4.33 -0.37
N VAL A 37 3.50 -4.69 0.02
CA VAL A 37 4.53 -3.73 0.42
C VAL A 37 4.66 -2.74 -0.72
N SER A 38 4.37 -1.46 -0.46
CA SER A 38 4.53 -0.45 -1.50
C SER A 38 6.01 -0.33 -1.86
N ALA A 39 6.32 0.07 -3.10
CA ALA A 39 7.71 0.33 -3.46
C ALA A 39 8.36 1.33 -2.48
N THR A 40 7.60 2.31 -1.98
CA THR A 40 8.04 3.29 -0.99
C THR A 40 8.34 2.65 0.37
N ASP A 41 7.50 1.74 0.86
CA ASP A 41 7.71 1.03 2.12
C ASP A 41 8.91 0.07 1.99
N ALA A 42 9.00 -0.65 0.86
CA ALA A 42 10.15 -1.51 0.55
C ALA A 42 11.45 -0.69 0.50
N ILE A 43 11.45 0.44 -0.19
CA ILE A 43 12.60 1.36 -0.26
C ILE A 43 12.92 1.92 1.14
N SER A 44 11.93 2.25 1.96
CA SER A 44 12.15 2.75 3.32
C SER A 44 12.77 1.69 4.23
N GLU A 45 12.27 0.46 4.18
CA GLU A 45 12.84 -0.69 4.90
C GLU A 45 14.27 -0.99 4.43
N LEU A 46 14.53 -0.96 3.12
CA LEU A 46 15.87 -1.12 2.55
C LEU A 46 16.80 0.01 3.02
N ASN A 47 16.37 1.26 2.96
CA ASN A 47 17.17 2.40 3.39
C ASN A 47 17.49 2.33 4.89
N LYS A 48 16.56 1.86 5.73
CA LYS A 48 16.79 1.63 7.16
C LYS A 48 17.78 0.48 7.39
N LYS A 49 17.60 -0.65 6.71
CA LYS A 49 18.44 -1.85 6.83
C LYS A 49 19.88 -1.60 6.38
N TYR A 50 20.05 -0.95 5.24
CA TYR A 50 21.36 -0.66 4.64
C TYR A 50 21.92 0.71 5.04
N ARG A 51 21.23 1.44 5.93
CA ARG A 51 21.60 2.80 6.35
C ARG A 51 21.90 3.72 5.16
N VAL A 52 21.12 3.60 4.08
CA VAL A 52 21.13 4.52 2.94
C VAL A 52 20.37 5.79 3.36
N SER A 53 20.79 6.38 4.48
CA SER A 53 20.35 7.70 4.87
C SER A 53 20.91 8.65 3.83
N LYS A 54 20.03 9.46 3.24
CA LYS A 54 20.34 10.44 2.21
C LYS A 54 21.61 11.19 2.62
N LYS A 55 22.74 10.93 1.94
CA LYS A 55 23.74 11.97 1.76
C LYS A 55 23.00 13.10 1.06
N LYS A 56 22.45 14.04 1.82
CA LYS A 56 22.26 15.39 1.30
C LYS A 56 23.68 15.81 0.95
N VAL A 57 23.99 15.77 -0.34
CA VAL A 57 25.13 16.49 -0.87
C VAL A 57 24.82 17.94 -0.53
N GLU A 58 25.41 18.41 0.55
CA GLU A 58 25.57 19.80 0.90
C GLU A 58 26.55 20.36 -0.14
N GLY A 59 26.05 20.46 -1.38
CA GLY A 59 26.74 21.09 -2.48
C GLY A 59 26.62 22.58 -2.26
N SER A 60 27.58 23.12 -1.50
CA SER A 60 27.94 24.53 -1.51
C SER A 60 27.81 25.08 -2.93
N ARG A 61 26.83 25.94 -3.16
CA ARG A 61 26.88 26.86 -4.29
C ARG A 61 27.76 28.02 -3.83
N VAL A 62 29.00 27.96 -4.31
CA VAL A 62 29.95 29.08 -4.38
C VAL A 62 29.36 30.16 -5.29
#